data_AF-A0AAW0VWA3-F1
#
_entry.id   AF-A0AAW0VWA3-F1
#
_cell.length_a   1.000
_cell.length_b   1.000
_cell.length_c   1.000
_cell.angle_alpha   90.00
_cell.angle_beta   90.00
_cell.angle_gamma   90.00
#
_symmetry.space_group_name_H-M   'P 1'
#
loop_
_entity.id
_entity.type
_entity.pdbx_description
1 polymer ?
#
loop_
_entity_poly.entity_id
_entity_poly.type
_entity_poly.pdbx_seq_one_letter_code
_entity_poly.pdbx_strand_id
1 'polypeptide(L)'
;QPAWTTLLLCMVITLVLINDISIYTDINYRERREAYMQDATLSTSNEVTVYPFLHVEVYYEALCPDSRYFIMKQLTPAYENLHEIMKVALIPYGKARTIEKDGKLSFECQHGPLECKANMVHACVTNVVKDEGKQLAIIHCMIDKNDVPMKVGQKCVEKHGENWDDVKSCVVSEKGSSIMKHMGDMTNSLEPRVSFIPTITVDRSQHDQKHILQDLHKVLCKRYKGPKLPSC
;
A
#
# COMPACT_ATOMS: atom_id res chain seq x y z
N GLN A 1 20.24 78.53 37.24
CA GLN A 1 19.14 78.12 36.33
C GLN A 1 19.75 77.98 34.94
N PRO A 2 19.47 76.97 34.08
CA PRO A 2 18.35 76.02 34.06
C PRO A 2 18.73 74.60 33.54
N ALA A 3 19.22 73.69 34.38
CA ALA A 3 19.55 72.32 33.93
C ALA A 3 18.31 71.41 33.74
N TRP A 4 17.22 71.72 34.45
CA TRP A 4 16.00 70.91 34.47
C TRP A 4 15.15 71.07 33.20
N THR A 5 15.15 72.25 32.57
CA THR A 5 14.38 72.48 31.33
C THR A 5 14.97 71.74 30.14
N THR A 6 16.30 71.63 30.07
CA THR A 6 16.99 70.83 29.03
C THR A 6 16.72 69.34 29.20
N LEU A 7 16.69 68.84 30.44
CA LEU A 7 16.36 67.43 30.73
C LEU A 7 14.91 67.10 30.37
N LEU A 8 13.97 67.99 30.68
CA LEU A 8 12.55 67.79 30.34
C LEU A 8 12.32 67.81 28.82
N LEU A 9 12.97 68.75 28.11
CA LEU A 9 12.89 68.83 26.65
C LEU A 9 13.48 67.58 25.99
N CYS A 10 14.61 67.07 26.48
CA CYS A 10 15.19 65.81 26.00
C CYS A 10 14.26 64.62 26.25
N MET A 11 13.62 64.52 27.41
CA MET A 11 12.65 63.46 27.69
C MET A 11 11.46 63.48 26.73
N VAL A 12 10.88 64.66 26.48
CA VAL A 12 9.74 64.80 25.54
C VAL A 12 10.16 64.43 24.12
N ILE A 13 11.34 64.88 23.66
CA ILE A 13 11.86 64.52 22.33
C ILE A 13 12.07 63.01 22.23
N THR A 14 12.65 62.36 23.25
CA THR A 14 12.85 60.91 23.23
C THR A 14 11.55 60.12 23.20
N LEU A 15 10.52 60.57 23.92
CA LEU A 15 9.20 59.91 23.92
C LEU A 15 8.50 60.04 22.56
N VAL A 16 8.59 61.20 21.91
CA VAL A 16 8.06 61.41 20.56
C VAL A 16 8.77 60.49 19.55
N LEU A 17 10.11 60.44 19.60
CA LEU A 17 10.87 59.57 18.71
C LEU A 17 10.56 58.07 18.90
N ILE A 18 10.37 57.63 20.15
CA ILE A 18 9.99 56.23 20.44
C ILE A 18 8.58 55.93 19.91
N ASN A 19 7.64 56.85 20.06
CA ASN A 19 6.27 56.68 19.58
C ASN A 19 6.22 56.65 18.03
N ASP A 20 6.98 57.53 17.37
CA ASP A 20 7.08 57.55 15.91
C ASP A 20 7.71 56.27 15.34
N ILE A 21 8.76 55.74 15.99
CA ILE A 21 9.34 54.44 15.62
C ILE A 21 8.31 53.31 15.80
N SER A 22 7.58 53.29 16.92
CA SER A 22 6.57 52.25 17.16
C SER A 22 5.47 52.27 16.11
N ILE A 23 4.94 53.46 15.77
CA ILE A 23 3.91 53.63 14.74
C ILE A 23 4.44 53.21 13.37
N TYR A 24 5.67 53.63 13.01
CA TYR A 24 6.30 53.25 11.74
C TYR A 24 6.50 51.74 11.60
N THR A 25 6.86 51.05 12.69
CA THR A 25 7.00 49.59 12.67
C THR A 25 5.66 48.87 12.52
N ASP A 26 4.57 49.37 13.11
CA ASP A 26 3.25 48.75 13.03
C ASP A 26 2.63 48.94 11.62
N ILE A 27 2.80 50.12 11.01
CA ILE A 27 2.39 50.38 9.62
C ILE A 27 3.12 49.44 8.65
N ASN A 28 4.45 49.35 8.75
CA ASN A 28 5.24 48.44 7.91
C ASN A 28 4.90 46.96 8.13
N TYR A 29 4.47 46.59 9.34
CA TYR A 29 4.05 45.23 9.64
C TYR A 29 2.67 44.92 9.02
N ARG A 30 1.73 45.86 9.07
CA ARG A 30 0.42 45.75 8.43
C ARG A 30 0.52 45.65 6.92
N GLU A 31 1.28 46.53 6.26
CA GLU A 31 1.47 46.50 4.80
C GLU A 31 2.10 45.17 4.34
N ARG A 32 3.08 44.64 5.10
CA ARG A 32 3.68 43.32 4.79
C ARG A 32 2.70 42.18 4.95
N ARG A 33 1.80 42.24 5.95
CA ARG A 33 0.76 41.23 6.15
C ARG A 33 -0.28 41.27 5.03
N GLU A 34 -0.69 42.45 4.59
CA GLU A 34 -1.62 42.60 3.46
C GLU A 34 -1.01 42.02 2.17
N ALA A 35 0.26 42.30 1.88
CA ALA A 35 0.96 41.70 0.75
C ALA A 35 1.06 40.16 0.85
N TYR A 36 1.33 39.62 2.04
CA TYR A 36 1.40 38.17 2.27
C TYR A 36 0.02 37.48 2.14
N MET A 37 -1.05 38.15 2.59
CA MET A 37 -2.42 37.64 2.46
C MET A 37 -2.93 37.72 1.01
N GLN A 38 -2.41 38.67 0.21
CA GLN A 38 -2.76 38.80 -1.20
C GLN A 38 -2.03 37.79 -2.10
N ASP A 39 -0.81 37.37 -1.75
CA ASP A 39 -0.10 36.27 -2.41
C ASP A 39 -0.72 34.90 -2.07
N ALA A 40 -1.18 34.72 -0.82
CA ALA A 40 -1.85 33.51 -0.37
C ALA A 40 -3.25 33.30 -1.01
N THR A 41 -3.93 34.37 -1.46
CA THR A 41 -5.25 34.27 -2.11
C THR A 41 -5.17 34.03 -3.63
N LEU A 42 -3.99 34.17 -4.26
CA LEU A 42 -3.79 33.91 -5.69
C LEU A 42 -3.41 32.45 -6.01
N SER A 43 -3.23 31.60 -5.00
CA SER A 43 -2.78 30.20 -5.15
C SER A 43 -3.88 29.14 -4.95
N THR A 44 -5.16 29.47 -5.14
CA THR A 44 -6.25 28.49 -5.00
C THR A 44 -7.22 28.50 -6.17
N SER A 45 -6.89 27.79 -7.26
CA SER A 45 -7.86 27.05 -8.09
C SER A 45 -7.19 26.08 -9.08
N ASN A 46 -6.36 25.16 -8.58
CA ASN A 46 -6.17 23.86 -9.24
C ASN A 46 -6.70 22.81 -8.29
N GLU A 47 -7.99 22.49 -8.41
CA GLU A 47 -8.56 21.34 -7.72
C GLU A 47 -7.95 20.08 -8.34
N VAL A 48 -6.85 19.59 -7.74
CA VAL A 48 -6.22 18.34 -8.15
C VAL A 48 -7.25 17.25 -7.94
N THR A 49 -7.87 16.79 -9.03
CA THR A 49 -8.81 15.67 -8.99
C THR A 49 -8.02 14.42 -8.62
N VAL A 50 -8.16 13.96 -7.37
CA VAL A 50 -7.54 12.72 -6.91
C VAL A 50 -8.40 11.55 -7.36
N TYR A 51 -7.87 10.74 -8.27
CA TYR A 51 -8.53 9.51 -8.68
C TYR A 51 -8.11 8.37 -7.76
N PRO A 52 -9.07 7.60 -7.19
CA PRO A 52 -8.74 6.49 -6.31
C PRO A 52 -8.02 5.38 -7.09
N PHE A 53 -7.10 4.69 -6.41
CA PHE A 53 -6.51 3.45 -6.90
C PHE A 53 -7.58 2.36 -7.02
N LEU A 54 -7.43 1.49 -8.02
CA LEU A 54 -8.16 0.23 -8.09
C LEU A 54 -7.54 -0.77 -7.10
N HIS A 55 -8.33 -1.30 -6.18
CA HIS A 55 -7.85 -2.31 -5.22
C HIS A 55 -8.02 -3.71 -5.81
N VAL A 56 -6.92 -4.35 -6.18
CA VAL A 56 -6.88 -5.69 -6.76
C VAL A 56 -6.44 -6.70 -5.70
N GLU A 57 -7.35 -7.56 -5.26
CA GLU A 57 -7.04 -8.62 -4.31
C GLU A 57 -7.05 -9.97 -5.03
N VAL A 58 -6.01 -10.77 -4.83
CA VAL A 58 -5.83 -12.05 -5.51
C VAL A 58 -5.81 -13.16 -4.46
N TYR A 59 -6.86 -13.97 -4.47
CA TYR A 59 -7.04 -15.13 -3.61
C TYR A 59 -6.55 -16.36 -4.34
N TYR A 60 -5.50 -17.02 -3.84
CA TYR A 60 -4.78 -18.03 -4.61
C TYR A 60 -4.17 -19.15 -3.77
N GLU A 61 -3.73 -20.20 -4.47
CA GLU A 61 -3.00 -21.35 -3.91
C GLU A 61 -1.62 -21.45 -4.56
N ALA A 62 -0.60 -21.71 -3.74
CA ALA A 62 0.78 -21.72 -4.20
C ALA A 62 1.14 -22.90 -5.14
N LEU A 63 0.38 -24.01 -5.12
CA LEU A 63 0.58 -25.15 -6.03
C LEU A 63 -0.48 -25.26 -7.14
N CYS A 64 -1.50 -24.38 -7.15
CA CYS A 64 -2.52 -24.39 -8.19
C CYS A 64 -1.98 -23.85 -9.53
N PRO A 65 -2.07 -24.62 -10.64
CA PRO A 65 -1.59 -24.18 -11.94
C PRO A 65 -2.25 -22.89 -12.45
N ASP A 66 -3.55 -22.70 -12.22
CA ASP A 66 -4.28 -21.51 -12.64
C ASP A 66 -3.86 -20.28 -11.83
N SER A 67 -3.58 -20.46 -10.53
CA SER A 67 -3.04 -19.40 -9.67
C SER A 67 -1.66 -18.95 -10.13
N ARG A 68 -0.79 -19.92 -10.42
CA ARG A 68 0.54 -19.68 -11.02
C ARG A 68 0.42 -18.93 -12.34
N TYR A 69 -0.45 -19.40 -13.24
CA TYR A 69 -0.66 -18.76 -14.53
C TYR A 69 -1.12 -17.31 -14.36
N PHE A 70 -2.13 -17.07 -13.52
CA PHE A 70 -2.67 -15.72 -13.31
C PHE A 70 -1.61 -14.76 -12.76
N ILE A 71 -0.89 -15.15 -11.70
CA ILE A 71 0.13 -14.26 -11.11
C ILE A 71 1.23 -13.94 -12.13
N MET A 72 1.72 -14.95 -12.85
CA MET A 72 2.85 -14.77 -13.78
C MET A 72 2.45 -14.08 -15.10
N LYS A 73 1.26 -14.35 -15.62
CA LYS A 73 0.85 -13.97 -16.98
C LYS A 73 -0.22 -12.89 -17.05
N GLN A 74 -0.92 -12.61 -15.95
CA GLN A 74 -1.94 -11.57 -15.90
C GLN A 74 -1.53 -10.47 -14.92
N LEU A 75 -1.31 -10.82 -13.65
CA LEU A 75 -1.06 -9.83 -12.60
C LEU A 75 0.29 -9.12 -12.77
N THR A 76 1.38 -9.86 -12.94
CA THR A 76 2.73 -9.27 -13.03
C THR A 76 2.83 -8.28 -14.20
N PRO A 77 2.45 -8.64 -15.45
CA PRO A 77 2.53 -7.70 -16.56
C PRO A 77 1.58 -6.50 -16.40
N ALA A 78 0.38 -6.69 -15.83
CA ALA A 78 -0.53 -5.59 -15.54
C ALA A 78 0.09 -4.62 -14.51
N TYR A 79 0.77 -5.13 -13.49
CA TYR A 79 1.44 -4.31 -12.47
C TYR A 79 2.57 -3.47 -13.04
N GLU A 80 3.42 -4.06 -13.87
CA GLU A 80 4.49 -3.34 -14.54
C GLU A 80 3.97 -2.10 -15.30
N ASN A 81 2.78 -2.21 -15.90
CA ASN A 81 2.18 -1.16 -16.72
C ASN A 81 1.22 -0.22 -15.98
N LEU A 82 0.60 -0.66 -14.88
CA LEU A 82 -0.55 0.00 -14.24
C LEU A 82 -0.38 0.22 -12.72
N HIS A 83 0.80 -0.02 -12.14
CA HIS A 83 1.05 0.18 -10.70
C HIS A 83 0.71 1.60 -10.18
N GLU A 84 0.74 2.62 -11.04
CA GLU A 84 0.35 3.99 -10.68
C GLU A 84 -1.14 4.15 -10.38
N ILE A 85 -1.98 3.20 -10.83
CA ILE A 85 -3.44 3.29 -10.71
C ILE A 85 -4.05 2.13 -9.93
N MET A 86 -3.24 1.22 -9.39
CA MET A 86 -3.75 0.09 -8.62
C MET A 86 -2.94 -0.20 -7.36
N LYS A 87 -3.58 -0.87 -6.41
CA LYS A 87 -2.98 -1.47 -5.23
C LYS A 87 -3.27 -2.96 -5.23
N VAL A 88 -2.29 -3.77 -4.88
CA VAL A 88 -2.36 -5.23 -4.94
C VAL A 88 -2.26 -5.84 -3.56
N ALA A 89 -3.22 -6.70 -3.24
CA ALA A 89 -3.12 -7.61 -2.11
C ALA A 89 -3.03 -9.05 -2.61
N LEU A 90 -2.10 -9.82 -2.04
CA LEU A 90 -1.88 -11.24 -2.35
C LEU A 90 -2.32 -12.08 -1.15
N ILE A 91 -3.31 -12.96 -1.35
CA ILE A 91 -3.97 -13.74 -0.31
C ILE A 91 -3.73 -15.24 -0.58
N PRO A 92 -2.55 -15.78 -0.18
CA PRO A 92 -2.23 -17.20 -0.31
C PRO A 92 -2.95 -18.01 0.76
N TYR A 93 -4.04 -18.67 0.37
CA TYR A 93 -4.79 -19.57 1.24
C TYR A 93 -5.65 -20.50 0.39
N GLY A 94 -6.40 -19.89 -0.53
CA GLY A 94 -7.22 -20.59 -1.51
C GLY A 94 -8.37 -21.34 -0.87
N LYS A 95 -8.48 -22.63 -1.17
CA LYS A 95 -9.49 -23.53 -0.61
C LYS A 95 -8.95 -24.35 0.56
N ALA A 96 -7.87 -23.89 1.20
CA ALA A 96 -7.41 -24.50 2.43
C ALA A 96 -8.48 -24.45 3.53
N ARG A 97 -8.34 -25.32 4.52
CA ARG A 97 -9.18 -25.36 5.72
C ARG A 97 -8.32 -25.11 6.95
N THR A 98 -8.70 -24.11 7.73
CA THR A 98 -8.10 -23.86 9.04
C THR A 98 -8.77 -24.75 10.07
N ILE A 99 -7.97 -25.41 10.89
CA ILE A 99 -8.41 -26.26 11.99
C ILE A 99 -7.80 -25.69 13.26
N GLU A 100 -8.65 -25.45 14.25
CA GLU A 100 -8.23 -24.97 15.56
C GLU A 100 -8.59 -26.03 16.61
N LYS A 101 -7.57 -26.53 17.32
CA LYS A 101 -7.74 -27.54 18.37
C LYS A 101 -6.80 -27.23 19.53
N ASP A 102 -7.34 -27.15 20.74
CA ASP A 102 -6.59 -26.89 21.97
C ASP A 102 -5.71 -25.63 21.87
N GLY A 103 -6.22 -24.59 21.19
CA GLY A 103 -5.50 -23.32 20.95
C GLY A 103 -4.38 -23.40 19.91
N LYS A 104 -4.24 -24.51 19.19
CA LYS A 104 -3.27 -24.68 18.11
C LYS A 104 -3.95 -24.66 16.75
N LEU A 105 -3.30 -23.96 15.80
CA LEU A 105 -3.74 -23.88 14.42
C LEU A 105 -3.04 -24.92 13.55
N SER A 106 -3.80 -25.59 12.70
CA SER A 106 -3.30 -26.41 11.61
C SER A 106 -4.10 -26.15 10.33
N PHE A 107 -3.53 -26.52 9.19
CA PHE A 107 -4.09 -26.22 7.88
C PHE A 107 -4.11 -27.49 7.02
N GLU A 108 -5.23 -27.71 6.34
CA GLU A 108 -5.38 -28.71 5.29
C GLU A 108 -5.51 -28.00 3.95
N CYS A 109 -4.73 -28.39 2.95
CA CYS A 109 -4.72 -27.75 1.63
C CYS A 109 -5.00 -28.79 0.55
N GLN A 110 -5.52 -28.35 -0.61
CA GLN A 110 -6.01 -29.24 -1.67
C GLN A 110 -4.89 -30.09 -2.26
N HIS A 111 -3.68 -29.52 -2.37
CA HIS A 111 -2.49 -30.20 -2.86
C HIS A 111 -1.58 -30.69 -1.72
N GLY A 112 -2.16 -30.92 -0.53
CA GLY A 112 -1.49 -31.54 0.61
C GLY A 112 -0.56 -30.60 1.41
N PRO A 113 0.26 -31.17 2.32
CA PRO A 113 1.07 -30.39 3.25
C PRO A 113 2.11 -29.47 2.60
N LEU A 114 2.60 -29.85 1.41
CA LEU A 114 3.56 -29.04 0.66
C LEU A 114 2.96 -27.69 0.25
N GLU A 115 1.70 -27.69 -0.21
CA GLU A 115 0.96 -26.46 -0.52
C GLU A 115 0.73 -25.63 0.72
N CYS A 116 0.33 -26.23 1.84
CA CYS A 116 0.17 -25.46 3.09
C CYS A 116 1.47 -24.78 3.49
N LYS A 117 2.61 -25.46 3.32
CA LYS A 117 3.92 -24.87 3.60
C LYS A 117 4.25 -23.75 2.61
N ALA A 118 3.95 -23.91 1.33
CA ALA A 118 4.13 -22.89 0.31
C ALA A 118 3.25 -21.66 0.58
N ASN A 119 1.95 -21.85 0.83
CA ASN A 119 1.04 -20.77 1.20
C ASN A 119 1.54 -20.02 2.45
N MET A 120 2.05 -20.72 3.47
CA MET A 120 2.64 -20.10 4.66
C MET A 120 3.85 -19.22 4.33
N VAL A 121 4.76 -19.68 3.47
CA VAL A 121 5.92 -18.89 3.03
C VAL A 121 5.45 -17.65 2.26
N HIS A 122 4.50 -17.81 1.33
CA HIS A 122 3.90 -16.70 0.60
C HIS A 122 3.23 -15.69 1.55
N ALA A 123 2.46 -16.15 2.55
CA ALA A 123 1.76 -15.32 3.51
C ALA A 123 2.73 -14.51 4.40
N CYS A 124 3.85 -15.12 4.79
CA CYS A 124 4.89 -14.43 5.54
C CYS A 124 5.63 -13.39 4.70
N VAL A 125 5.88 -13.65 3.40
CA VAL A 125 6.43 -12.64 2.48
C VAL A 125 5.52 -11.40 2.43
N THR A 126 4.20 -11.58 2.26
CA THR A 126 3.26 -10.44 2.17
C THR A 126 3.10 -9.66 3.48
N ASN A 127 3.47 -10.25 4.63
CA ASN A 127 3.46 -9.55 5.92
C ASN A 127 4.79 -8.84 6.25
N VAL A 128 5.92 -9.47 5.93
CA VAL A 128 7.26 -9.01 6.27
C VAL A 128 7.74 -7.93 5.30
N VAL A 129 7.65 -8.19 3.99
CA VAL A 129 8.11 -7.26 2.94
C VAL A 129 7.15 -6.09 2.84
N LYS A 130 7.66 -4.85 2.90
CA LYS A 130 6.82 -3.65 2.94
C LYS A 130 6.46 -3.09 1.57
N ASP A 131 7.35 -3.26 0.60
CA ASP A 131 7.14 -2.79 -0.76
C ASP A 131 6.27 -3.76 -1.54
N GLU A 132 5.13 -3.26 -2.05
CA GLU A 132 4.13 -4.05 -2.78
C GLU A 132 4.69 -4.64 -4.09
N GLY A 133 5.50 -3.87 -4.83
CA GLY A 133 6.15 -4.33 -6.06
C GLY A 133 7.12 -5.48 -5.78
N LYS A 134 7.91 -5.39 -4.71
CA LYS A 134 8.79 -6.47 -4.25
C LYS A 134 8.00 -7.68 -3.75
N GLN A 135 6.89 -7.50 -3.03
CA GLN A 135 6.02 -8.61 -2.67
C GLN A 135 5.62 -9.39 -3.94
N LEU A 136 5.09 -8.69 -4.95
CA LEU A 136 4.69 -9.33 -6.20
C LEU A 136 5.86 -10.00 -6.93
N ALA A 137 7.02 -9.36 -7.01
CA ALA A 137 8.20 -9.91 -7.67
C ALA A 137 8.73 -11.18 -6.97
N ILE A 138 8.73 -11.20 -5.63
CA ILE A 138 9.13 -12.37 -4.84
C ILE A 138 8.10 -13.49 -5.01
N ILE A 139 6.81 -13.19 -4.91
CA ILE A 139 5.74 -14.18 -5.10
C ILE A 139 5.74 -14.73 -6.53
N HIS A 140 5.99 -13.91 -7.56
CA HIS A 140 6.19 -14.37 -8.93
C HIS A 140 7.34 -15.39 -9.01
N CYS A 141 8.49 -15.06 -8.41
CA CYS A 141 9.66 -15.95 -8.40
C CYS A 141 9.35 -17.28 -7.70
N MET A 142 8.61 -17.25 -6.59
CA MET A 142 8.26 -18.43 -5.82
C MET A 142 7.22 -19.29 -6.54
N ILE A 143 6.14 -18.67 -7.05
CA ILE A 143 5.01 -19.39 -7.65
C ILE A 143 5.39 -20.09 -8.96
N ASP A 144 6.45 -19.65 -9.63
CA ASP A 144 6.98 -20.36 -10.80
C ASP A 144 7.35 -21.82 -10.48
N LYS A 145 7.95 -22.07 -9.30
CA LYS A 145 8.37 -23.41 -8.84
C LYS A 145 8.33 -23.51 -7.31
N ASN A 146 7.33 -24.19 -6.77
CA ASN A 146 7.09 -24.35 -5.33
C ASN A 146 7.35 -25.79 -4.81
N ASP A 147 8.24 -26.53 -5.47
CA ASP A 147 8.59 -27.92 -5.13
C ASP A 147 9.32 -28.04 -3.78
N VAL A 148 10.09 -27.02 -3.38
CA VAL A 148 10.78 -26.96 -2.08
C VAL A 148 10.61 -25.58 -1.42
N PRO A 149 9.45 -25.31 -0.77
CA PRO A 149 9.04 -23.95 -0.40
C PRO A 149 10.04 -23.12 0.40
N MET A 150 10.75 -23.73 1.37
CA MET A 150 11.75 -23.01 2.17
C MET A 150 12.98 -22.60 1.35
N LYS A 151 13.46 -23.50 0.48
CA LYS A 151 14.63 -23.23 -0.36
C LYS A 151 14.31 -22.22 -1.47
N VAL A 152 13.13 -22.37 -2.07
CA VAL A 152 12.61 -21.45 -3.08
C VAL A 152 12.37 -20.07 -2.46
N GLY A 153 11.71 -20.02 -1.31
CA GLY A 153 11.48 -18.80 -0.55
C GLY A 153 12.78 -18.06 -0.26
N GLN A 154 13.78 -18.74 0.29
CA GLN A 154 15.10 -18.17 0.53
C GLN A 154 15.69 -17.53 -0.73
N LYS A 155 15.81 -18.34 -1.80
CA LYS A 155 16.36 -17.89 -3.07
C LYS A 155 15.63 -16.66 -3.61
N CYS A 156 14.31 -16.66 -3.58
CA CYS A 156 13.50 -15.59 -4.18
C CYS A 156 13.49 -14.33 -3.32
N VAL A 157 13.44 -14.44 -2.00
CA VAL A 157 13.50 -13.30 -1.07
C VAL A 157 14.87 -12.62 -1.18
N GLU A 158 15.97 -13.39 -1.09
CA GLU A 158 17.33 -12.86 -1.21
C GLU A 158 17.60 -12.26 -2.60
N LYS A 159 17.11 -12.88 -3.67
CA LYS A 159 17.23 -12.37 -5.05
C LYS A 159 16.65 -10.95 -5.21
N HIS A 160 15.64 -10.58 -4.43
CA HIS A 160 15.00 -9.26 -4.50
C HIS A 160 15.46 -8.32 -3.37
N GLY A 161 16.57 -8.66 -2.70
CA GLY A 161 17.21 -7.79 -1.70
C GLY A 161 16.45 -7.70 -0.37
N GLU A 162 15.59 -8.68 -0.09
CA GLU A 162 14.88 -8.80 1.19
C GLU A 162 15.57 -9.82 2.10
N ASN A 163 15.37 -9.71 3.41
CA ASN A 163 16.00 -10.60 4.39
C ASN A 163 15.20 -11.89 4.58
N TRP A 164 15.79 -13.02 4.18
CA TRP A 164 15.15 -14.32 4.35
C TRP A 164 14.94 -14.70 5.82
N ASP A 165 15.82 -14.32 6.74
CA ASP A 165 15.68 -14.73 8.14
C ASP A 165 14.43 -14.12 8.79
N ASP A 166 14.03 -12.91 8.38
CA ASP A 166 12.79 -12.27 8.83
C ASP A 166 11.57 -13.05 8.32
N VAL A 167 11.58 -13.48 7.06
CA VAL A 167 10.50 -14.31 6.50
C VAL A 167 10.48 -15.70 7.14
N LYS A 168 11.63 -16.34 7.29
CA LYS A 168 11.78 -17.66 7.89
C LYS A 168 11.30 -17.67 9.34
N SER A 169 11.64 -16.64 10.13
CA SER A 169 11.19 -16.50 11.51
C SER A 169 9.66 -16.38 11.59
N CYS A 170 9.03 -15.64 10.68
CA CYS A 170 7.58 -15.61 10.54
C CYS A 170 7.02 -17.02 10.27
N VAL A 171 7.58 -17.73 9.29
CA VAL A 171 7.07 -19.04 8.82
C VAL A 171 7.09 -20.14 9.89
N VAL A 172 8.02 -20.08 10.84
CA VAL A 172 8.16 -21.09 11.90
C VAL A 172 7.54 -20.69 13.24
N SER A 173 6.88 -19.53 13.29
CA SER A 173 6.28 -18.98 14.51
C SER A 173 4.76 -19.05 14.49
N GLU A 174 4.14 -18.90 15.67
CA GLU A 174 2.69 -18.74 15.80
C GLU A 174 2.15 -17.51 15.05
N LYS A 175 3.00 -16.50 14.80
CA LYS A 175 2.66 -15.36 13.95
C LYS A 175 2.36 -15.82 12.52
N GLY A 176 3.16 -16.74 11.97
CA GLY A 176 2.89 -17.33 10.65
C GLY A 176 1.53 -18.02 10.60
N SER A 177 1.25 -18.88 11.58
CA SER A 177 -0.06 -19.53 11.73
C SER A 177 -1.22 -18.53 11.82
N SER A 178 -1.05 -17.46 12.60
CA SER A 178 -2.06 -16.42 12.75
C SER A 178 -2.31 -15.66 11.44
N ILE A 179 -1.25 -15.36 10.68
CA ILE A 179 -1.36 -14.72 9.36
C ILE A 179 -2.08 -15.65 8.39
N MET A 180 -1.70 -16.93 8.32
CA MET A 180 -2.33 -17.90 7.43
C MET A 180 -3.82 -18.09 7.76
N LYS A 181 -4.19 -18.12 9.05
CA LYS A 181 -5.60 -18.09 9.47
C LYS A 181 -6.29 -16.82 8.99
N HIS A 182 -5.67 -15.65 9.16
CA HIS A 182 -6.26 -14.38 8.72
C HIS A 182 -6.51 -14.34 7.21
N MET A 183 -5.58 -14.87 6.40
CA MET A 183 -5.79 -15.03 4.95
C MET A 183 -6.97 -15.96 4.66
N GLY A 184 -7.16 -17.00 5.47
CA GLY A 184 -8.34 -17.87 5.43
C GLY A 184 -9.63 -17.16 5.78
N ASP A 185 -9.63 -16.35 6.84
CA ASP A 185 -10.79 -15.55 7.25
C ASP A 185 -11.17 -14.56 6.14
N MET A 186 -10.18 -13.88 5.53
CA MET A 186 -10.40 -13.01 4.37
C MET A 186 -11.00 -13.78 3.19
N THR A 187 -10.47 -14.95 2.85
CA THR A 187 -10.97 -15.77 1.75
C THR A 187 -12.40 -16.24 1.99
N ASN A 188 -12.71 -16.69 3.22
CA ASN A 188 -14.03 -17.17 3.62
C ASN A 188 -15.07 -16.05 3.75
N SER A 189 -14.64 -14.79 3.90
CA SER A 189 -15.51 -13.62 3.98
C SER A 189 -16.02 -13.11 2.63
N LEU A 190 -15.51 -13.66 1.52
CA LEU A 190 -15.92 -13.24 0.18
C LEU A 190 -17.39 -13.58 -0.10
N GLU A 191 -18.07 -12.63 -0.74
CA GLU A 191 -19.44 -12.79 -1.22
C GLU A 191 -19.52 -12.47 -2.73
N PRO A 192 -19.93 -13.43 -3.59
CA PRO A 192 -20.26 -14.82 -3.26
C PRO A 192 -19.06 -15.60 -2.71
N ARG A 193 -19.32 -16.67 -1.97
CA ARG A 193 -18.27 -17.57 -1.47
C ARG A 193 -17.41 -18.11 -2.62
N VAL A 194 -16.12 -18.26 -2.34
CA VAL A 194 -15.14 -18.78 -3.29
C VAL A 194 -15.54 -20.17 -3.78
N SER A 195 -15.71 -20.29 -5.11
CA SER A 195 -16.01 -21.56 -5.78
C SER A 195 -14.83 -22.09 -6.60
N PHE A 196 -13.87 -21.25 -6.97
CA PHE A 196 -12.66 -21.59 -7.71
C PHE A 196 -11.49 -20.69 -7.32
N ILE A 197 -10.28 -21.09 -7.70
CA ILE A 197 -9.05 -20.36 -7.42
C ILE A 197 -8.22 -20.32 -8.73
N PRO A 198 -7.60 -19.18 -9.08
CA PRO A 198 -7.61 -17.91 -8.33
C PRO A 198 -8.95 -17.19 -8.44
N THR A 199 -9.36 -16.55 -7.34
CA THR A 199 -10.50 -15.60 -7.31
C THR A 199 -9.94 -14.21 -7.13
N ILE A 200 -10.40 -13.25 -7.95
CA ILE A 200 -9.89 -11.89 -7.95
C ILE A 200 -11.00 -10.95 -7.51
N THR A 201 -10.70 -9.99 -6.63
CA THR A 201 -11.58 -8.84 -6.44
C THR A 201 -10.93 -7.61 -7.09
N VAL A 202 -11.77 -6.75 -7.66
CA VAL A 202 -11.36 -5.37 -7.97
C VAL A 202 -12.36 -4.47 -7.27
N ASP A 203 -11.87 -3.64 -6.36
CA ASP A 203 -12.66 -2.83 -5.43
C ASP A 203 -13.69 -3.68 -4.66
N ARG A 204 -13.23 -4.83 -4.13
CA ARG A 204 -14.02 -5.84 -3.41
C ARG A 204 -15.12 -6.51 -4.25
N SER A 205 -15.23 -6.19 -5.54
CA SER A 205 -16.19 -6.83 -6.43
C SER A 205 -15.58 -8.05 -7.11
N GLN A 206 -16.28 -9.19 -6.98
CA GLN A 206 -15.98 -10.42 -7.71
C GLN A 206 -16.63 -10.47 -9.11
N HIS A 207 -17.28 -9.41 -9.58
CA HIS A 207 -17.90 -9.43 -10.90
C HIS A 207 -16.86 -9.52 -12.03
N ASP A 208 -17.24 -10.24 -13.08
CA ASP A 208 -16.50 -10.34 -14.34
C ASP A 208 -15.21 -11.18 -14.29
N GLN A 209 -15.16 -12.19 -13.41
CA GLN A 209 -14.02 -13.10 -13.26
C GLN A 209 -13.49 -13.64 -14.60
N LYS A 210 -14.38 -13.98 -15.53
CA LYS A 210 -14.00 -14.49 -16.86
C LYS A 210 -13.06 -13.51 -17.58
N HIS A 211 -13.44 -12.24 -17.70
CA HIS A 211 -12.60 -11.27 -18.40
C HIS A 211 -11.37 -10.87 -17.57
N ILE A 212 -11.49 -10.82 -16.24
CA ILE A 212 -10.36 -10.58 -15.34
C ILE A 212 -9.27 -11.64 -15.52
N LEU A 213 -9.64 -12.91 -15.57
CA LEU A 213 -8.70 -14.03 -15.74
C LEU A 213 -8.10 -14.10 -17.15
N GLN A 214 -8.83 -13.58 -18.16
CA GLN A 214 -8.38 -13.55 -19.55
C GLN A 214 -7.43 -12.39 -19.85
N ASP A 215 -7.77 -11.19 -19.35
CA ASP A 215 -7.06 -9.94 -19.64
C ASP A 215 -7.31 -8.93 -18.52
N LEU A 216 -6.58 -9.11 -17.40
CA LEU A 216 -6.68 -8.22 -16.23
C LEU A 216 -6.39 -6.76 -16.62
N HIS A 217 -5.34 -6.55 -17.42
CA HIS A 217 -4.89 -5.22 -17.84
C HIS A 217 -6.03 -4.45 -18.50
N LYS A 218 -6.69 -5.04 -19.50
CA LYS A 218 -7.82 -4.41 -20.20
C LYS A 218 -8.99 -4.12 -19.27
N VAL A 219 -9.28 -5.00 -18.31
CA VAL A 219 -10.35 -4.77 -17.33
C VAL A 219 -10.02 -3.57 -16.45
N LEU A 220 -8.78 -3.46 -15.95
CA LEU A 220 -8.36 -2.34 -15.10
C LEU A 220 -8.38 -1.01 -15.86
N CYS A 221 -7.84 -0.97 -17.08
CA CYS A 221 -7.91 0.21 -17.94
C CYS A 221 -9.35 0.66 -18.22
N LYS A 222 -10.29 -0.29 -18.37
CA LYS A 222 -11.71 0.03 -18.56
C LYS A 222 -12.39 0.55 -17.29
N ARG A 223 -11.98 0.04 -16.11
CA ARG A 223 -12.59 0.41 -14.82
C ARG A 223 -12.03 1.70 -14.24
N TYR A 224 -10.79 2.05 -14.58
CA TYR A 224 -10.16 3.26 -14.08
C TYR A 224 -10.89 4.52 -14.56
N LYS A 225 -11.19 5.42 -13.63
CA LYS A 225 -11.98 6.64 -13.89
C LYS A 225 -11.11 7.89 -14.09
N GLY A 226 -9.79 7.77 -13.90
CA GLY A 226 -8.84 8.85 -14.11
C GLY A 226 -8.44 9.04 -15.57
N PRO A 227 -7.47 9.94 -15.83
CA PRO A 227 -6.88 10.10 -17.14
C PRO A 227 -6.37 8.75 -17.65
N LYS A 228 -6.62 8.46 -18.92
CA LYS A 228 -6.12 7.23 -19.52
C LYS A 228 -4.60 7.27 -19.54
N LEU A 229 -3.98 6.26 -18.93
CA LEU A 229 -2.54 6.04 -19.05
C LEU A 229 -2.21 5.65 -20.50
N PRO A 230 -1.01 5.98 -21.02
CA PRO A 230 -0.56 5.48 -22.33
C PRO A 230 -0.42 3.95 -22.41
N SER A 231 -0.32 3.28 -21.25
CA SER A 231 -0.36 1.83 -21.15
C SER A 231 -1.79 1.28 -21.28
N CYS A 232 -2.81 2.14 -21.21
CA CYS A 232 -4.16 1.89 -21.66
C CYS A 232 -4.37 2.46 -23.09
#